data_AF-A0A5E5PN48-F1
#
_entry.id   AF-A0A5E5PN48-F1
#
_cell.length_a   1.000
_cell.length_b   1.000
_cell.length_c   1.000
_cell.angle_alpha   90.00
_cell.angle_beta   90.00
_cell.angle_gamma   90.00
#
_symmetry.space_group_name_H-M   'P 1'
#
loop_
_entity.id
_entity.type
_entity.pdbx_description
1 polymer ?
#
loop_
_entity_poly.entity_id
_entity_poly.type
_entity_poly.pdbx_seq_one_letter_code
_entity_poly.pdbx_strand_id
1 'polypeptide(L)'
;MNFSTGELIFHSHLKNEDINRHSGLNATEITAYQYLGMTKIAGALNILPKTILNETIINDSTNEAIKIYKVDINYPRFYRNFLIKSDNGRFSLRVANTFSLEITSIKLKRAGSDIRLHLKPKMLLISVEEPLPPRGDMHEYFAPTTRIRRRINHCTIL
;
A
#
# COMPACT_ATOMS: atom_id res chain seq x y z
N MET A 1 -4.19 -13.36 -8.04
CA MET A 1 -2.94 -12.88 -7.38
C MET A 1 -1.84 -13.87 -7.70
N ASN A 2 -0.63 -13.40 -7.97
CA ASN A 2 0.54 -14.25 -8.18
C ASN A 2 1.54 -13.99 -7.04
N PHE A 3 1.61 -14.90 -6.06
CA PHE A 3 2.45 -14.74 -4.87
C PHE A 3 3.94 -14.94 -5.15
N SER A 4 4.30 -15.75 -6.16
CA SER A 4 5.69 -15.94 -6.58
C SER A 4 6.30 -14.64 -7.09
N THR A 5 5.49 -13.76 -7.69
CA THR A 5 5.94 -12.44 -8.21
C THR A 5 5.49 -11.25 -7.35
N GLY A 6 4.59 -11.47 -6.39
CA GLY A 6 3.95 -10.42 -5.60
C GLY A 6 3.02 -9.52 -6.42
N GLU A 7 2.36 -10.06 -7.45
CA GLU A 7 1.51 -9.29 -8.36
C GLU A 7 0.02 -9.40 -8.00
N LEU A 8 -0.62 -8.24 -7.82
CA LEU A 8 -2.07 -8.09 -7.75
C LEU A 8 -2.61 -7.87 -9.17
N ILE A 9 -3.53 -8.71 -9.63
CA ILE A 9 -4.10 -8.63 -10.98
C ILE A 9 -5.57 -8.22 -10.85
N PHE A 10 -5.95 -7.16 -11.55
CA PHE A 10 -7.33 -6.66 -11.61
C PHE A 10 -7.78 -6.64 -13.07
N HIS A 11 -8.77 -7.46 -13.41
CA HIS A 11 -9.29 -7.57 -14.79
C HIS A 11 -10.40 -6.58 -15.12
N SER A 12 -11.18 -6.14 -14.13
CA SER A 12 -12.28 -5.21 -14.36
C SER A 12 -12.60 -4.42 -13.11
N HIS A 13 -12.69 -3.09 -13.25
CA HIS A 13 -13.12 -2.17 -12.19
C HIS A 13 -14.59 -1.82 -12.36
N LEU A 14 -15.45 -2.83 -12.41
CA LEU A 14 -16.89 -2.64 -12.56
C LEU A 14 -17.51 -2.32 -11.19
N LYS A 15 -18.25 -1.21 -11.12
CA LYS A 15 -19.12 -0.94 -9.99
C LYS A 15 -20.33 -1.85 -10.14
N ASN A 16 -20.53 -2.78 -9.20
CA ASN A 16 -21.75 -3.57 -9.20
C ASN A 16 -22.92 -2.64 -8.84
N GLU A 17 -23.90 -2.52 -9.72
CA GLU A 17 -25.09 -1.68 -9.52
C GLU A 17 -26.10 -2.31 -8.57
N ASP A 18 -25.92 -3.59 -8.23
CA ASP A 18 -26.83 -4.31 -7.33
C ASP A 18 -26.49 -4.03 -5.85
N ILE A 19 -27.05 -2.92 -5.35
CA ILE A 19 -26.85 -2.36 -4.00
C ILE A 19 -27.35 -3.31 -2.90
N ASN A 20 -28.20 -4.28 -3.25
CA ASN A 20 -28.87 -5.18 -2.30
C ASN A 20 -27.95 -6.26 -1.70
N ARG A 21 -26.69 -6.38 -2.16
CA ARG A 21 -25.71 -7.38 -1.69
C ARG A 21 -24.45 -6.75 -1.11
N HIS A 22 -24.54 -5.56 -0.52
CA HIS A 22 -23.39 -4.95 0.13
C HIS A 22 -23.08 -5.65 1.46
N SER A 23 -21.93 -6.31 1.51
CA SER A 23 -21.32 -6.84 2.74
C SER A 23 -20.83 -5.73 3.70
N GLY A 24 -21.17 -4.46 3.44
CA GLY A 24 -20.64 -3.28 4.14
C GLY A 24 -19.18 -2.95 3.82
N LEU A 25 -18.44 -3.87 3.18
CA LEU A 25 -17.03 -3.71 2.86
C LEU A 25 -16.82 -3.01 1.51
N ASN A 26 -15.85 -2.10 1.47
CA ASN A 26 -15.42 -1.46 0.23
C ASN A 26 -14.40 -2.33 -0.53
N ALA A 27 -14.23 -2.05 -1.83
CA ALA A 27 -13.36 -2.85 -2.70
C ALA A 27 -11.90 -2.91 -2.22
N THR A 28 -11.41 -1.87 -1.54
CA THR A 28 -10.04 -1.83 -1.00
C THR A 28 -9.89 -2.75 0.21
N GLU A 29 -10.90 -2.79 1.08
CA GLU A 29 -10.93 -3.70 2.23
C GLU A 29 -11.01 -5.15 1.77
N ILE A 30 -11.89 -5.45 0.80
CA ILE A 30 -11.99 -6.77 0.20
C ILE A 30 -10.64 -7.20 -0.39
N THR A 31 -9.96 -6.29 -1.10
CA THR A 31 -8.63 -6.55 -1.67
C THR A 31 -7.62 -6.89 -0.56
N ALA A 32 -7.62 -6.12 0.53
CA ALA A 32 -6.73 -6.36 1.67
C ALA A 32 -6.99 -7.71 2.33
N TYR A 33 -8.25 -8.05 2.62
CA TYR A 33 -8.62 -9.32 3.24
C TYR A 33 -8.32 -10.51 2.34
N GLN A 34 -8.63 -10.42 1.05
CA GLN A 34 -8.27 -11.46 0.10
C GLN A 34 -6.76 -11.66 0.03
N TYR A 35 -5.99 -10.58 -0.01
CA TYR A 35 -4.53 -10.68 -0.01
C TYR A 35 -4.00 -11.36 1.25
N LEU A 36 -4.40 -10.90 2.43
CA LEU A 36 -3.96 -11.45 3.72
C LEU A 36 -4.38 -12.91 3.90
N GLY A 37 -5.61 -13.27 3.51
CA GLY A 37 -6.09 -14.65 3.57
C GLY A 37 -5.29 -15.58 2.67
N MET A 38 -5.01 -15.13 1.44
CA MET A 38 -4.27 -15.93 0.48
C MET A 38 -2.77 -16.04 0.78
N THR A 39 -2.12 -14.99 1.30
CA THR A 39 -0.72 -15.07 1.73
C THR A 39 -0.55 -16.04 2.89
N LYS A 40 -1.54 -16.10 3.80
CA LYS A 40 -1.57 -17.12 4.86
C LYS A 40 -1.66 -18.54 4.30
N ILE A 41 -2.55 -18.79 3.35
CA ILE A 41 -2.69 -20.11 2.71
C ILE A 41 -1.42 -20.50 1.95
N ALA A 42 -0.78 -19.55 1.27
CA ALA A 42 0.42 -19.78 0.49
C ALA A 42 1.72 -19.89 1.32
N GLY A 43 1.67 -19.74 2.65
CA GLY A 43 2.87 -19.70 3.50
C GLY A 43 3.76 -18.46 3.28
N ALA A 44 3.25 -17.43 2.62
CA ALA A 44 3.95 -16.21 2.24
C ALA A 44 3.61 -15.04 3.18
N LEU A 45 3.53 -15.34 4.49
CA LEU A 45 3.22 -14.34 5.52
C LEU A 45 4.25 -13.20 5.48
N ASN A 46 3.80 -11.97 5.71
CA ASN A 46 4.61 -10.75 5.71
C ASN A 46 5.21 -10.34 4.35
N ILE A 47 4.87 -11.01 3.26
CA ILE A 47 5.19 -10.51 1.92
C ILE A 47 4.14 -9.47 1.53
N LEU A 48 4.59 -8.31 1.06
CA LEU A 48 3.74 -7.25 0.51
C LEU A 48 3.64 -7.34 -1.01
N PRO A 49 2.56 -6.80 -1.61
CA PRO A 49 2.47 -6.64 -3.06
C PRO A 49 3.64 -5.84 -3.62
N LYS A 50 4.24 -6.32 -4.71
CA LYS A 50 5.32 -5.64 -5.44
C LYS A 50 4.82 -4.94 -6.68
N THR A 51 3.73 -5.44 -7.27
CA THR A 51 3.15 -4.88 -8.48
C THR A 51 1.63 -4.94 -8.48
N ILE A 52 1.01 -4.00 -9.17
CA ILE A 52 -0.40 -4.04 -9.55
C ILE A 52 -0.45 -4.12 -11.07
N LEU A 53 -1.20 -5.07 -11.61
CA LEU A 53 -1.51 -5.19 -13.02
C LEU A 53 -3.00 -4.90 -13.22
N ASN A 54 -3.28 -3.81 -13.91
CA ASN A 54 -4.61 -3.51 -14.41
C ASN A 54 -4.70 -4.07 -15.83
N GLU A 55 -5.43 -5.18 -15.99
CA GLU A 55 -5.72 -5.78 -17.29
C GLU A 55 -7.06 -5.29 -17.82
N THR A 56 -7.23 -5.39 -19.14
CA THR A 56 -8.53 -5.18 -19.81
C THR A 56 -9.18 -3.85 -19.41
N ILE A 57 -8.40 -2.76 -19.53
CA ILE A 57 -8.87 -1.43 -19.14
C ILE A 57 -9.97 -0.98 -20.10
N ILE A 58 -11.20 -0.97 -19.59
CA ILE A 58 -12.40 -0.50 -20.29
C ILE A 58 -12.81 0.92 -19.91
N ASN A 59 -12.25 1.47 -18.82
CA ASN A 59 -12.66 2.77 -18.30
C ASN A 59 -12.20 3.93 -19.20
N ASP A 60 -13.13 4.80 -19.58
CA ASP A 60 -12.90 5.91 -20.51
C ASP A 60 -11.80 6.86 -20.06
N SER A 61 -11.80 7.26 -18.79
CA SER A 61 -10.78 8.18 -18.23
C SER A 61 -9.37 7.59 -18.30
N THR A 62 -9.25 6.27 -18.15
CA THR A 62 -7.96 5.57 -18.25
C THR A 62 -7.53 5.44 -19.70
N ASN A 63 -8.46 5.10 -20.59
CA ASN A 63 -8.21 5.01 -22.02
C ASN A 63 -7.82 6.36 -22.63
N GLU A 64 -8.41 7.46 -22.17
CA GLU A 64 -8.01 8.81 -22.56
C GLU A 64 -6.57 9.13 -22.14
N ALA A 65 -6.19 8.82 -20.89
CA ALA A 65 -4.82 9.00 -20.42
C ALA A 65 -3.79 8.21 -21.26
N ILE A 66 -4.14 6.97 -21.64
CA ILE A 66 -3.31 6.13 -22.53
C ILE A 66 -3.21 6.75 -23.92
N LYS A 67 -4.33 7.19 -24.51
CA LYS A 67 -4.36 7.81 -25.85
C LYS A 67 -3.48 9.05 -25.90
N ILE A 68 -3.60 9.94 -24.92
CA ILE A 68 -2.76 11.14 -24.82
C ILE A 68 -1.28 10.75 -24.78
N TYR A 69 -0.92 9.79 -23.91
CA TYR A 69 0.46 9.33 -23.79
C TYR A 69 1.02 8.72 -25.06
N LYS A 70 0.22 7.94 -25.81
CA LYS A 70 0.66 7.35 -27.08
C LYS A 70 0.96 8.39 -28.15
N VAL A 71 0.34 9.57 -28.07
CA VAL A 71 0.56 10.68 -29.02
C VAL A 71 1.74 11.54 -28.59
N ASP A 72 1.80 11.94 -27.32
CA ASP A 72 2.78 12.92 -26.85
C ASP A 72 4.07 12.31 -26.27
N ILE A 73 4.05 11.02 -25.93
CA ILE A 73 5.14 10.26 -25.28
C ILE A 73 5.64 10.95 -23.99
N ASN A 74 4.80 11.81 -23.39
CA ASN A 74 5.14 12.60 -22.21
C ASN A 74 4.83 11.79 -20.94
N TYR A 75 5.84 11.09 -20.44
CA TYR A 75 5.68 10.22 -19.28
C TYR A 75 5.21 10.95 -18.00
N PRO A 76 5.77 12.11 -17.60
CA PRO A 76 5.25 12.85 -16.45
C PRO A 76 3.76 13.23 -16.56
N ARG A 77 3.32 13.63 -17.76
CA ARG A 77 1.90 13.94 -18.02
C ARG A 77 1.04 12.70 -17.95
N PHE A 78 1.50 11.58 -18.52
CA PHE A 78 0.84 10.28 -18.42
C PHE A 78 0.68 9.86 -16.96
N TYR A 79 1.77 9.90 -16.18
CA TYR A 79 1.76 9.54 -14.77
C TYR A 79 0.69 10.33 -14.00
N ARG A 80 0.65 11.65 -14.19
CA ARG A 80 -0.35 12.52 -13.56
C ARG A 80 -1.78 12.21 -14.02
N ASN A 81 -2.00 12.11 -15.32
CA ASN A 81 -3.33 11.86 -15.87
C ASN A 81 -3.86 10.49 -15.44
N PHE A 82 -3.02 9.45 -15.49
CA PHE A 82 -3.40 8.12 -15.05
C PHE A 82 -3.68 8.10 -13.54
N LEU A 83 -2.73 8.43 -12.67
CA LEU A 83 -2.94 8.25 -11.23
C LEU A 83 -4.02 9.15 -10.63
N ILE A 84 -4.12 10.40 -11.10
CA ILE A 84 -4.97 11.39 -10.46
C ILE A 84 -6.35 11.45 -11.13
N LYS A 85 -6.40 11.34 -12.45
CA LYS A 85 -7.64 11.58 -13.22
C LYS A 85 -8.33 10.31 -13.67
N SER A 86 -7.67 9.16 -13.63
CA SER A 86 -8.29 7.89 -14.04
C SER A 86 -8.81 7.08 -12.87
N ASP A 87 -9.93 6.39 -13.05
CA ASP A 87 -10.52 5.54 -12.00
C ASP A 87 -9.59 4.38 -11.63
N ASN A 88 -8.96 3.74 -12.61
CA ASN A 88 -7.97 2.68 -12.38
C ASN A 88 -6.76 3.19 -11.59
N GLY A 89 -6.28 4.39 -11.90
CA GLY A 89 -5.18 5.01 -11.17
C GLY A 89 -5.56 5.36 -9.73
N ARG A 90 -6.73 5.97 -9.51
CA ARG A 90 -7.24 6.30 -8.17
C ARG A 90 -7.51 5.06 -7.33
N PHE A 91 -8.03 4.00 -7.94
CA PHE A 91 -8.20 2.71 -7.27
C PHE A 91 -6.84 2.10 -6.91
N SER A 92 -5.90 2.03 -7.86
CA SER A 92 -4.56 1.48 -7.62
C SER A 92 -3.84 2.25 -6.51
N LEU A 93 -4.00 3.58 -6.45
CA LEU A 93 -3.47 4.42 -5.38
C LEU A 93 -4.08 4.07 -4.02
N ARG A 94 -5.40 3.85 -3.94
CA ARG A 94 -6.07 3.42 -2.71
C ARG A 94 -5.55 2.05 -2.25
N VAL A 95 -5.46 1.08 -3.15
CA VAL A 95 -4.90 -0.25 -2.85
C VAL A 95 -3.46 -0.15 -2.34
N ALA A 96 -2.58 0.58 -3.04
CA ALA A 96 -1.21 0.77 -2.60
C ALA A 96 -1.14 1.41 -1.20
N ASN A 97 -1.94 2.46 -0.96
CA ASN A 97 -2.02 3.12 0.34
C ASN A 97 -2.47 2.19 1.46
N THR A 98 -3.44 1.30 1.21
CA THR A 98 -3.91 0.30 2.19
C THR A 98 -2.80 -0.63 2.66
N PHE A 99 -1.82 -0.93 1.81
CA PHE A 99 -0.64 -1.73 2.17
C PHE A 99 0.56 -0.89 2.64
N SER A 100 0.39 0.42 2.88
CA SER A 100 1.49 1.35 3.17
C SER A 100 2.58 1.36 2.09
N LEU A 101 2.17 1.18 0.84
CA LEU A 101 3.03 1.19 -0.35
C LEU A 101 2.87 2.49 -1.14
N GLU A 102 3.90 2.85 -1.87
CA GLU A 102 3.91 3.90 -2.89
C GLU A 102 4.11 3.33 -4.29
N ILE A 103 3.61 4.04 -5.29
CA ILE A 103 3.77 3.71 -6.70
C ILE A 103 5.04 4.41 -7.20
N THR A 104 6.01 3.63 -7.66
CA THR A 104 7.33 4.13 -8.09
C THR A 104 7.44 4.32 -9.60
N SER A 105 6.75 3.49 -10.37
CA SER A 105 6.71 3.61 -11.83
C SER A 105 5.47 2.93 -12.40
N ILE A 106 5.09 3.37 -13.60
CA ILE A 106 3.91 2.91 -14.31
C ILE A 106 4.35 2.52 -15.71
N LYS A 107 4.06 1.30 -16.12
CA LYS A 107 4.45 0.76 -17.42
C LYS A 107 3.20 0.39 -18.19
N LEU A 108 3.01 1.04 -19.33
CA LEU A 108 2.03 0.64 -20.32
C LEU A 108 2.59 -0.55 -21.11
N LYS A 109 1.82 -1.63 -21.24
CA LYS A 109 2.21 -2.78 -22.05
C LYS A 109 2.14 -2.41 -23.53
N ARG A 110 3.20 -2.74 -24.29
CA ARG A 110 3.43 -2.25 -25.66
C ARG A 110 2.28 -2.54 -26.65
N ALA A 111 1.61 -3.68 -26.50
CA ALA A 111 0.58 -4.17 -27.41
C ALA A 111 -0.86 -4.11 -26.83
N GLY A 112 -1.08 -3.47 -25.68
CA GLY A 112 -2.37 -3.51 -24.99
C GLY A 112 -2.78 -2.21 -24.33
N SER A 113 -3.89 -2.28 -23.59
CA SER A 113 -4.30 -1.27 -22.62
C SER A 113 -3.86 -1.63 -21.19
N ASP A 114 -3.19 -2.76 -21.00
CA ASP A 114 -2.73 -3.19 -19.68
C ASP A 114 -1.70 -2.20 -19.11
N ILE A 115 -1.90 -1.85 -17.84
CA ILE A 115 -1.01 -0.96 -17.10
C ILE A 115 -0.49 -1.70 -15.87
N ARG A 116 0.84 -1.82 -15.79
CA ARG A 116 1.54 -2.34 -14.61
C ARG A 116 2.10 -1.21 -13.78
N LEU A 117 1.83 -1.24 -12.48
CA LEU A 117 2.38 -0.31 -11.49
C LEU A 117 3.37 -1.06 -10.63
N HIS A 118 4.54 -0.46 -10.39
CA HIS A 118 5.55 -0.99 -9.49
C HIS A 118 5.46 -0.32 -8.13
N LEU A 119 5.48 -1.13 -7.07
CA LEU A 119 5.26 -0.67 -5.70
C LEU A 119 6.52 -0.80 -4.85
N LYS A 120 6.66 0.11 -3.90
CA LYS A 120 7.64 0.01 -2.80
C LYS A 120 7.01 0.39 -1.47
N PRO A 121 7.52 -0.13 -0.35
CA PRO A 121 7.14 0.38 0.98
C PRO A 121 7.40 1.88 1.10
N LYS A 122 6.45 2.63 1.67
CA LYS A 122 6.62 4.07 1.97
C LYS A 122 7.68 4.33 3.04
N MET A 123 7.84 3.36 3.94
CA MET A 123 8.91 3.33 4.93
C MET A 123 9.79 2.14 4.61
N LEU A 124 11.11 2.27 4.75
CA LEU A 124 11.99 1.11 4.78
C LEU A 124 11.51 0.19 5.89
N LEU A 125 10.90 -0.93 5.50
CA LEU A 125 10.67 -2.02 6.43
C LEU A 125 12.04 -2.49 6.86
N ILE A 126 12.25 -2.64 8.18
CA ILE A 126 13.43 -3.34 8.70
C ILE A 126 13.50 -4.66 7.93
N SER A 127 14.67 -4.97 7.38
CA SER A 127 14.82 -6.12 6.51
C SER A 127 14.31 -7.38 7.22
N VAL A 128 13.58 -8.24 6.52
CA VAL A 128 13.17 -9.55 7.08
C VAL A 128 14.40 -10.43 7.36
N GLU A 129 15.53 -10.13 6.70
CA GLU A 129 16.83 -10.76 6.94
C GLU A 129 17.54 -10.17 8.17
N GLU A 130 17.22 -8.93 8.55
CA GLU A 130 17.77 -8.36 9.78
C GLU A 130 17.00 -8.93 10.97
N PRO A 131 17.70 -9.48 11.98
CA PRO A 131 17.04 -9.91 13.19
C PRO A 131 16.34 -8.71 13.81
N LEU A 132 15.10 -8.94 14.28
CA LEU A 132 14.40 -7.95 15.08
C LEU A 132 15.34 -7.48 16.20
N PRO A 133 15.38 -6.17 16.51
CA PRO A 133 16.17 -5.70 17.63
C PRO A 133 15.80 -6.55 18.86
N PRO A 134 16.80 -6.97 19.66
CA PRO A 134 16.54 -7.79 20.85
C PRO A 134 15.44 -7.10 21.66
N ARG A 135 14.45 -7.88 22.09
CA ARG A 135 13.38 -7.36 22.96
C ARG A 135 14.07 -6.71 24.15
N GLY A 136 14.04 -5.38 24.21
CA GLY A 136 14.51 -4.63 25.36
C GLY A 136 13.79 -5.17 26.58
N ASP A 137 14.52 -5.28 27.68
CA ASP A 137 13.99 -5.82 28.92
C ASP A 137 12.71 -5.05 29.30
N MET A 138 11.57 -5.74 29.36
CA MET A 138 10.25 -5.14 29.61
C MET A 138 10.15 -4.48 31.00
N HIS A 139 11.21 -4.58 31.81
CA HIS A 139 11.29 -4.04 33.15
C HIS A 139 11.43 -2.50 33.21
N GLU A 140 11.82 -1.81 32.13
CA GLU A 140 11.95 -0.33 32.16
C GLU A 140 10.61 0.43 32.11
N TYR A 141 9.54 -0.17 31.58
CA TYR A 141 8.23 0.52 31.51
C TYR A 141 7.37 0.41 32.78
N PHE A 142 7.73 -0.47 33.71
CA PHE A 142 6.98 -0.71 34.95
C PHE A 142 7.75 -0.32 36.21
N ALA A 143 8.93 0.28 36.10
CA ALA A 143 9.59 0.86 37.26
C ALA A 143 8.70 1.99 37.82
N PRO A 144 8.18 1.87 39.05
CA PRO A 144 7.43 2.96 39.65
C PRO A 144 8.41 4.12 39.80
N THR A 145 8.09 5.27 39.20
CA THR A 145 8.85 6.51 39.41
C THR A 145 8.88 6.81 40.90
N THR A 146 9.98 6.43 41.56
CA THR A 146 10.20 6.73 42.96
C THR A 146 10.36 8.24 43.11
N ARG A 147 9.35 8.82 43.76
CA ARG A 147 9.25 10.23 44.17
C ARG A 147 10.58 10.79 44.67
N ILE A 148 11.18 11.71 43.93
CA ILE A 148 12.15 12.64 44.50
C ILE A 148 11.37 13.86 45.02
N ARG A 149 10.86 13.75 46.26
CA ARG A 149 10.48 14.93 47.07
C ARG A 149 11.76 15.66 47.43
N ARG A 150 12.11 16.73 46.70
CA ARG A 150 13.09 17.71 47.19
C ARG A 150 12.45 18.51 48.34
N ARG A 151 12.71 18.09 49.57
CA ARG A 151 12.56 18.93 50.76
C ARG A 151 13.83 19.79 50.85
N ILE A 152 13.71 21.08 50.59
CA ILE A 152 14.74 22.05 50.92
C ILE A 152 14.60 22.30 52.43
N ASN A 153 15.53 21.77 53.23
CA ASN A 153 15.75 22.22 54.60
C ASN A 153 17.16 22.80 54.66
N HIS A 154 17.22 24.11 54.82
CA HIS A 154 18.43 24.87 55.12
C HIS A 154 18.88 24.55 56.55
N CYS A 155 20.11 24.07 56.70
CA CYS A 155 20.88 24.19 57.94
C CYS A 155 22.28 24.68 57.56
N THR A 156 22.57 25.96 57.80
CA THR A 156 23.94 26.46 57.89
C THR A 156 24.23 26.67 59.37
N ILE A 157 25.23 25.95 59.86
CA ILE A 157 25.84 26.10 61.18
C ILE A 157 26.80 27.28 61.12
N LEU A 158 26.68 28.20 62.07
CA LEU A 158 27.78 28.99 62.64
C LEU A 158 27.45 29.28 64.10
#